data_AF-A0A968M2D6-F1
#
_entry.id   AF-A0A968M2D6-F1
#
_cell.length_a   1.000
_cell.length_b   1.000
_cell.length_c   1.000
_cell.angle_alpha   90.00
_cell.angle_beta   90.00
_cell.angle_gamma   90.00
#
_symmetry.space_group_name_H-M   'P 1'
#
loop_
_entity.id
_entity.type
_entity.pdbx_description
1 polymer ?
#
loop_
_entity_poly.entity_id
_entity_poly.type
_entity_poly.pdbx_seq_one_letter_code
_entity_poly.pdbx_strand_id
1 'polypeptide(L)'
;MAAMFRSPSGWRRGAAVGLALAVGGALWASLGRDNRAASPQIAAEAGGAAIVPLVVAALGRLEPEGEVIRLAAPVALDGDRLAELRVREGDRVRSGQIVAVLDSQGRLAQEVQQAKAQVAIARARLAQIQAGAKSGEIAAQKAAIARLNAELGRGIAVQNASISRWESEVRIAEAEYERFQRLSGEGVVSPSSLDSKRLAAETARAQWREAVASRDRLAETLQAQRAEAQSTLERIAEGPAGG
;
A
#
# COMPACT_ATOMS: atom_id res chain seq x y z
N MET A 1 -55.97 -22.55 -0.61
CA MET A 1 -55.86 -24.01 -0.89
C MET A 1 -54.39 -24.27 -1.19
N ALA A 2 -53.65 -24.85 -0.25
CA ALA A 2 -53.42 -26.31 -0.12
C ALA A 2 -52.52 -26.81 -1.28
N ALA A 3 -51.47 -27.60 -1.13
CA ALA A 3 -50.97 -28.48 -0.07
C ALA A 3 -49.50 -28.83 -0.49
N MET A 4 -48.53 -29.02 0.42
CA MET A 4 -48.20 -30.30 1.07
C MET A 4 -47.30 -31.25 0.25
N PHE A 5 -46.15 -31.61 0.87
CA PHE A 5 -45.34 -32.85 0.70
C PHE A 5 -44.50 -32.98 -0.60
N ARG A 6 -43.29 -33.57 -0.62
CA ARG A 6 -42.75 -34.72 0.13
C ARG A 6 -41.20 -34.77 0.02
N SER A 7 -40.56 -35.41 1.01
CA SER A 7 -39.17 -35.91 1.03
C SER A 7 -38.95 -37.10 0.04
N PRO A 8 -37.75 -37.72 -0.14
CA PRO A 8 -37.11 -38.56 0.91
C PRO A 8 -35.58 -38.89 0.84
N SER A 9 -35.10 -39.42 1.98
CA SER A 9 -34.27 -40.64 2.21
C SER A 9 -32.76 -40.77 1.88
N GLY A 10 -32.06 -41.37 2.87
CA GLY A 10 -30.82 -42.17 2.78
C GLY A 10 -29.78 -41.68 3.81
N TRP A 11 -29.33 -42.42 4.82
CA TRP A 11 -28.84 -43.79 4.79
C TRP A 11 -28.83 -44.44 6.19
N ARG A 12 -28.98 -45.77 6.20
CA ARG A 12 -29.02 -46.68 7.36
C ARG A 12 -27.61 -47.11 7.77
N ARG A 13 -27.45 -47.50 9.05
CA ARG A 13 -26.76 -48.68 9.64
C ARG A 13 -26.17 -48.26 11.01
N GLY A 14 -26.33 -49.00 12.11
CA GLY A 14 -26.65 -50.41 12.27
C GLY A 14 -27.25 -50.75 13.65
N ALA A 15 -27.71 -52.00 13.73
CA ALA A 15 -28.31 -52.66 14.89
C ALA A 15 -27.59 -54.00 15.15
N ALA A 16 -27.86 -54.59 16.33
CA ALA A 16 -27.67 -55.99 16.79
C ALA A 16 -26.54 -56.21 17.85
N VAL A 17 -26.65 -57.04 18.90
CA VAL A 17 -27.65 -58.00 19.44
C VAL A 17 -27.18 -58.47 20.86
N GLY A 18 -28.07 -59.02 21.70
CA GLY A 18 -27.68 -60.05 22.70
C GLY A 18 -28.44 -60.09 24.05
N LEU A 19 -29.56 -60.81 24.13
CA LEU A 19 -30.33 -61.14 25.36
C LEU A 19 -30.23 -62.67 25.59
N ALA A 20 -29.99 -63.15 26.83
CA ALA A 20 -30.05 -64.59 27.16
C ALA A 20 -30.55 -64.88 28.61
N LEU A 21 -31.82 -65.32 28.66
CA LEU A 21 -32.48 -66.41 29.41
C LEU A 21 -32.40 -66.59 30.94
N ALA A 22 -33.58 -66.94 31.46
CA ALA A 22 -33.97 -67.27 32.83
C ALA A 22 -34.08 -68.80 33.09
N VAL A 23 -34.37 -69.15 34.35
CA VAL A 23 -34.99 -70.40 34.89
C VAL A 23 -34.05 -71.37 35.63
N GLY A 24 -34.26 -71.49 36.94
CA GLY A 24 -33.80 -72.61 37.76
C GLY A 24 -34.21 -72.47 39.23
N GLY A 25 -35.04 -73.39 39.74
CA GLY A 25 -35.01 -73.74 41.17
C GLY A 25 -36.24 -73.46 42.03
N ALA A 26 -37.46 -73.60 41.52
CA ALA A 26 -38.57 -74.04 42.38
C ALA A 26 -38.40 -75.55 42.62
N LEU A 27 -38.08 -75.97 43.86
CA LEU A 27 -38.31 -77.30 44.44
C LEU A 27 -37.51 -77.46 45.76
N TRP A 28 -38.06 -77.01 46.88
CA TRP A 28 -37.93 -77.78 48.12
C TRP A 28 -39.14 -77.53 49.02
N ALA A 29 -40.02 -78.52 48.98
CA ALA A 29 -41.15 -78.74 49.87
C ALA A 29 -40.77 -78.48 51.34
N SER A 30 -41.60 -77.75 52.10
CA SER A 30 -42.64 -78.37 52.93
C SER A 30 -42.12 -79.58 53.71
N LEU A 31 -41.75 -79.38 54.97
CA LEU A 31 -41.85 -80.35 56.07
C LEU A 31 -41.60 -79.60 57.39
N GLY A 32 -42.59 -79.54 58.28
CA GLY A 32 -42.40 -78.99 59.63
C GLY A 32 -43.65 -78.35 60.23
N ARG A 33 -44.62 -79.18 60.60
CA ARG A 33 -45.84 -78.84 61.34
C ARG A 33 -45.55 -78.42 62.79
N ASP A 34 -46.42 -77.52 63.26
CA ASP A 34 -47.07 -77.43 64.58
C ASP A 34 -46.33 -76.95 65.84
N ASN A 35 -46.88 -75.85 66.37
CA ASN A 35 -47.29 -75.57 67.75
C ASN A 35 -46.32 -75.83 68.92
N ARG A 36 -45.86 -74.74 69.55
CA ARG A 36 -45.95 -74.58 71.02
C ARG A 36 -46.30 -73.14 71.42
N ALA A 37 -47.19 -73.07 72.41
CA ALA A 37 -47.80 -71.88 72.97
C ALA A 37 -46.96 -71.22 74.08
N ALA A 38 -47.32 -69.96 74.35
CA ALA A 38 -47.24 -69.19 75.60
C ALA A 38 -45.87 -68.67 76.11
N SER A 39 -45.72 -67.33 75.97
CA SER A 39 -45.37 -66.26 76.95
C SER A 39 -44.27 -66.47 78.03
N PRO A 40 -43.81 -65.38 78.68
CA PRO A 40 -42.97 -64.24 78.26
C PRO A 40 -41.68 -64.12 79.12
N GLN A 41 -40.72 -63.22 78.82
CA GLN A 41 -39.86 -62.54 79.84
C GLN A 41 -38.83 -61.54 79.24
N ILE A 42 -39.08 -60.27 79.53
CA ILE A 42 -38.23 -59.13 79.93
C ILE A 42 -36.69 -59.14 79.66
N ALA A 43 -36.28 -58.08 78.94
CA ALA A 43 -35.06 -57.24 78.98
C ALA A 43 -33.65 -57.85 79.01
N ALA A 44 -32.83 -57.44 78.03
CA ALA A 44 -31.54 -56.77 78.26
C ALA A 44 -31.04 -56.08 76.98
N GLU A 45 -30.64 -54.82 77.13
CA GLU A 45 -30.04 -53.96 76.10
C GLU A 45 -28.66 -54.45 75.64
N ALA A 46 -28.34 -54.26 74.36
CA ALA A 46 -26.96 -54.03 73.91
C ALA A 46 -26.99 -53.19 72.62
N GLY A 47 -26.42 -51.99 72.71
CA GLY A 47 -26.47 -50.94 71.69
C GLY A 47 -25.82 -51.31 70.37
N GLY A 48 -26.56 -51.11 69.29
CA GLY A 48 -26.04 -50.76 67.97
C GLY A 48 -26.26 -49.27 67.77
N ALA A 49 -25.24 -48.46 68.01
CA ALA A 49 -25.24 -47.06 67.61
C ALA A 49 -25.33 -47.01 66.08
N ALA A 50 -26.53 -46.79 65.56
CA ALA A 50 -26.70 -46.39 64.17
C ALA A 50 -25.96 -45.07 63.99
N ILE A 51 -24.88 -45.08 63.20
CA ILE A 51 -24.29 -43.83 62.70
C ILE A 51 -25.34 -43.23 61.77
N VAL A 52 -26.18 -42.38 62.32
CA VAL A 52 -27.06 -41.51 61.55
C VAL A 52 -26.11 -40.54 60.84
N PRO A 53 -25.99 -40.52 59.50
CA PRO A 53 -25.17 -39.51 58.86
C PRO A 53 -25.69 -38.15 59.33
N LEU A 54 -24.81 -37.33 59.90
CA LEU A 54 -25.14 -35.96 60.26
C LEU A 54 -25.37 -35.21 58.94
N VAL A 55 -26.61 -35.21 58.46
CA VAL A 55 -27.01 -34.48 57.26
C VAL A 55 -27.02 -33.00 57.63
N VAL A 56 -25.87 -32.35 57.47
CA VAL A 56 -25.76 -30.90 57.57
C VAL A 56 -26.36 -30.33 56.28
N ALA A 57 -27.65 -30.02 56.33
CA ALA A 57 -28.33 -29.31 55.26
C ALA A 57 -27.96 -27.82 55.34
N ALA A 58 -27.06 -27.39 54.46
CA ALA A 58 -26.71 -25.99 54.29
C ALA A 58 -27.21 -25.50 52.91
N LEU A 59 -27.97 -24.41 52.90
CA LEU A 59 -28.32 -23.72 51.66
C LEU A 59 -27.09 -22.94 51.19
N GLY A 60 -26.38 -23.49 50.20
CA GLY A 60 -25.28 -22.82 49.49
C GLY A 60 -25.74 -22.27 48.14
N ARG A 61 -25.05 -21.26 47.64
CA ARG A 61 -25.27 -20.69 46.30
C ARG A 61 -24.00 -20.92 45.47
N LEU A 62 -24.16 -21.39 44.24
CA LEU A 62 -23.03 -21.54 43.31
C LEU A 62 -22.71 -20.19 42.69
N GLU A 63 -21.44 -19.79 42.80
CA GLU A 63 -20.91 -18.60 42.15
C GLU A 63 -19.86 -19.02 41.11
N PRO A 64 -19.78 -18.33 39.96
CA PRO A 64 -18.73 -18.58 38.98
C PRO A 64 -17.36 -18.29 39.61
N GLU A 65 -16.39 -19.17 39.35
CA GLU A 65 -15.00 -19.02 39.83
C GLU A 65 -14.30 -17.78 39.25
N GLY A 66 -14.84 -17.22 38.16
CA GLY A 66 -14.34 -16.02 37.49
C GLY A 66 -15.40 -14.91 37.33
N GLU A 67 -14.99 -13.82 36.69
CA GLU A 67 -15.86 -12.66 36.47
C GLU A 67 -16.95 -12.92 35.42
N VAL A 68 -18.10 -12.28 35.62
CA VAL A 68 -19.20 -12.28 34.64
C VAL A 68 -18.93 -11.23 33.58
N ILE A 69 -18.59 -11.66 32.37
CA ILE A 69 -18.40 -10.78 31.22
C ILE A 69 -19.75 -10.43 30.61
N ARG A 70 -20.11 -9.15 30.64
CA ARG A 70 -21.33 -8.65 30.00
C ARG A 70 -21.03 -8.30 28.55
N LEU A 71 -21.71 -8.96 27.62
CA LEU A 71 -21.63 -8.67 26.19
C LEU A 71 -22.70 -7.65 25.83
N ALA A 72 -22.30 -6.58 25.12
CA ALA A 72 -23.19 -5.56 24.61
C ALA A 72 -22.85 -5.27 23.14
N ALA A 73 -23.81 -4.69 22.41
CA ALA A 73 -23.53 -4.19 21.07
C ALA A 73 -22.44 -3.10 21.14
N PRO A 74 -21.57 -2.99 20.11
CA PRO A 74 -20.62 -1.89 20.03
C PRO A 74 -21.34 -0.54 20.09
N VAL A 75 -20.78 0.44 20.80
CA VAL A 75 -21.40 1.77 21.03
C VAL A 75 -21.77 2.49 19.73
N ALA A 76 -21.01 2.28 18.65
CA ALA A 76 -21.32 2.86 17.34
C ALA A 76 -22.61 2.30 16.68
N LEU A 77 -23.13 1.20 17.21
CA LEU A 77 -24.34 0.49 16.77
C LEU A 77 -25.36 0.38 17.90
N ASP A 78 -25.33 1.34 18.83
CA ASP A 78 -26.27 1.36 19.95
C ASP A 78 -27.72 1.46 19.43
N GLY A 79 -28.59 0.58 19.94
CA GLY A 79 -29.97 0.40 19.45
C GLY A 79 -30.14 -0.43 18.17
N ASP A 80 -29.07 -1.00 17.60
CA ASP A 80 -29.17 -1.90 16.45
C ASP A 80 -29.84 -3.24 16.81
N ARG A 81 -30.54 -3.84 15.84
CA ARG A 81 -31.33 -5.05 16.06
C ARG A 81 -30.49 -6.30 15.87
N LEU A 82 -30.78 -7.32 16.67
CA LEU A 82 -30.25 -8.67 16.45
C LEU A 82 -30.95 -9.29 15.24
N ALA A 83 -30.18 -9.63 14.20
CA ALA A 83 -30.67 -10.37 13.05
C ALA A 83 -30.55 -11.89 13.26
N GLU A 84 -29.46 -12.34 13.89
CA GLU A 84 -29.21 -13.77 14.14
C GLU A 84 -28.49 -13.95 15.48
N LEU A 85 -28.96 -14.87 16.31
CA LEU A 85 -28.25 -15.35 17.51
C LEU A 85 -27.74 -16.77 17.25
N ARG A 86 -26.42 -16.97 17.33
CA ARG A 86 -25.74 -18.22 16.93
C ARG A 86 -25.40 -19.15 18.08
N VAL A 87 -25.78 -18.78 19.29
CA VAL A 87 -25.50 -19.53 20.53
C VAL A 87 -26.78 -19.68 21.33
N ARG A 88 -26.88 -20.76 22.11
CA ARG A 88 -27.99 -21.03 23.02
C ARG A 88 -27.52 -20.97 24.46
N GLU A 89 -28.47 -20.84 25.37
CA GLU A 89 -28.20 -20.90 26.81
C GLU A 89 -27.53 -22.23 27.17
N GLY A 90 -26.42 -22.17 27.90
CA GLY A 90 -25.61 -23.33 28.30
C GLY A 90 -24.52 -23.74 27.29
N ASP A 91 -24.45 -23.13 26.10
CA ASP A 91 -23.38 -23.42 25.14
C ASP A 91 -22.01 -22.93 25.62
N ARG A 92 -20.98 -23.76 25.44
CA ARG A 92 -19.59 -23.35 25.66
C ARG A 92 -19.08 -22.53 24.47
N VAL A 93 -18.73 -21.26 24.70
CA VAL A 93 -18.17 -20.35 23.69
C VAL A 93 -16.66 -20.20 23.84
N ARG A 94 -15.96 -19.94 22.72
CA ARG A 94 -14.52 -19.65 22.69
C ARG A 94 -14.26 -18.17 22.40
N SER A 95 -13.09 -17.67 22.80
CA SER A 95 -12.68 -16.30 22.45
C SER A 95 -12.63 -16.11 20.93
N GLY A 96 -13.16 -14.99 20.44
CA GLY A 96 -13.27 -14.67 19.01
C GLY A 96 -14.42 -15.37 18.27
N GLN A 97 -15.23 -16.20 18.94
CA GLN A 97 -16.39 -16.83 18.33
C GLN A 97 -17.51 -15.82 18.08
N ILE A 98 -18.12 -15.88 16.89
CA ILE A 98 -19.29 -15.04 16.54
C ILE A 98 -20.50 -15.58 17.31
N VAL A 99 -21.00 -14.79 18.26
CA VAL A 99 -22.16 -15.14 19.08
C VAL A 99 -23.48 -14.62 18.49
N ALA A 100 -23.46 -13.49 17.77
CA ALA A 100 -24.61 -12.88 17.15
C ALA A 100 -24.23 -12.06 15.91
N VAL A 101 -25.18 -11.86 15.01
CA VAL A 101 -25.09 -10.96 13.85
C VAL A 101 -26.19 -9.91 13.97
N LEU A 102 -25.81 -8.65 13.79
CA LEU A 102 -26.74 -7.51 13.81
C LEU A 102 -27.32 -7.26 12.40
N ASP A 103 -28.51 -6.67 12.33
CA ASP A 103 -29.22 -6.40 11.07
C ASP A 103 -28.46 -5.42 10.15
N SER A 104 -27.69 -4.49 10.74
CA SER A 104 -26.85 -3.55 9.99
C SER A 104 -25.71 -4.19 9.20
N GLN A 105 -25.37 -5.47 9.43
CA GLN A 105 -24.24 -6.15 8.77
C GLN A 105 -24.36 -6.09 7.24
N GLY A 106 -25.56 -6.32 6.69
CA GLY A 106 -25.79 -6.28 5.26
C GLY A 106 -25.59 -4.88 4.69
N ARG A 107 -26.13 -3.85 5.36
CA ARG A 107 -25.99 -2.44 4.97
C ARG A 107 -24.52 -2.01 5.00
N LEU A 108 -23.81 -2.27 6.11
CA LEU A 108 -22.39 -1.94 6.26
C LEU A 108 -21.52 -2.66 5.23
N ALA A 109 -21.83 -3.92 4.90
CA ALA A 109 -21.14 -4.64 3.85
C ALA A 109 -21.31 -3.95 2.48
N GLN A 110 -22.52 -3.49 2.15
CA GLN A 110 -22.77 -2.72 0.94
C GLN A 110 -22.06 -1.37 0.96
N GLU A 111 -22.07 -0.65 2.08
CA GLU A 111 -21.35 0.62 2.24
C GLU A 111 -19.85 0.45 2.01
N VAL A 112 -19.25 -0.62 2.56
CA VAL A 112 -17.84 -0.94 2.31
C VAL A 112 -17.59 -1.25 0.82
N GLN A 113 -18.50 -1.96 0.14
CA GLN A 113 -18.36 -2.21 -1.30
C GLN A 113 -18.47 -0.93 -2.12
N GLN A 114 -19.42 -0.05 -1.79
CA GLN A 114 -19.56 1.26 -2.42
C GLN A 114 -18.30 2.11 -2.20
N ALA A 115 -17.77 2.16 -0.98
CA ALA A 115 -16.54 2.88 -0.66
C ALA A 115 -15.33 2.33 -1.43
N LYS A 116 -15.19 1.00 -1.53
CA LYS A 116 -14.15 0.35 -2.35
C LYS A 116 -14.27 0.71 -3.83
N ALA A 117 -15.49 0.72 -4.37
CA ALA A 117 -15.74 1.12 -5.75
C ALA A 117 -15.38 2.59 -5.98
N GLN A 118 -15.72 3.50 -5.05
CA GLN A 118 -15.33 4.91 -5.11
C GLN A 118 -13.80 5.08 -5.10
N VAL A 119 -13.09 4.34 -4.24
CA VAL A 119 -11.62 4.33 -4.21
C VAL A 119 -11.05 3.82 -5.55
N ALA A 120 -11.63 2.77 -6.14
CA ALA A 120 -11.20 2.27 -7.44
C ALA A 120 -11.38 3.32 -8.55
N ILE A 121 -12.52 4.01 -8.60
CA ILE A 121 -12.79 5.11 -9.54
C ILE A 121 -11.81 6.26 -9.33
N ALA A 122 -11.57 6.66 -8.07
CA ALA A 122 -10.63 7.74 -7.75
C ALA A 122 -9.20 7.41 -8.19
N ARG A 123 -8.75 6.17 -7.97
CA ARG A 123 -7.44 5.69 -8.44
C ARG A 123 -7.35 5.67 -9.95
N ALA A 124 -8.40 5.23 -10.65
CA ALA A 124 -8.44 5.23 -12.12
C ALA A 124 -8.37 6.66 -12.69
N ARG A 125 -9.11 7.61 -12.11
CA ARG A 125 -9.04 9.03 -12.49
C ARG A 125 -7.67 9.62 -12.24
N LEU A 126 -7.05 9.30 -11.10
CA LEU A 126 -5.69 9.74 -10.78
C LEU A 126 -4.69 9.22 -11.83
N ALA A 127 -4.76 7.94 -12.17
CA ALA A 127 -3.89 7.35 -13.19
C ALA A 127 -4.09 8.01 -14.56
N GLN A 128 -5.33 8.29 -14.97
CA GLN A 128 -5.63 8.98 -16.22
C GLN A 128 -5.06 10.40 -16.24
N ILE A 129 -5.25 11.17 -15.16
CA ILE A 129 -4.73 12.54 -15.04
C ILE A 129 -3.19 12.52 -15.05
N GLN A 130 -2.56 11.62 -14.29
CA GLN A 130 -1.11 11.49 -14.25
C GLN A 130 -0.52 11.11 -15.61
N ALA A 131 -1.16 10.18 -16.34
CA ALA A 131 -0.72 9.80 -17.68
C ALA A 131 -0.86 10.96 -18.68
N GLY A 132 -2.00 11.67 -18.65
CA GLY A 132 -2.23 12.85 -19.49
C GLY A 132 -1.25 13.98 -19.19
N ALA A 133 -1.08 14.34 -17.92
CA ALA A 133 -0.15 15.38 -17.47
C ALA A 133 1.30 15.07 -17.90
N LYS A 134 1.78 13.84 -17.69
CA LYS A 134 3.11 13.41 -18.13
C LYS A 134 3.30 13.56 -19.64
N SER A 135 2.30 13.18 -20.44
CA SER A 135 2.39 13.33 -21.90
C SER A 135 2.50 14.81 -22.32
N GLY A 136 1.77 15.69 -21.64
CA GLY A 136 1.84 17.14 -21.86
C GLY A 136 3.18 17.74 -21.44
N GLU A 137 3.71 17.36 -20.28
CA GLU A 137 5.02 17.78 -19.78
C GLU A 137 6.15 17.35 -20.73
N ILE A 138 6.12 16.11 -21.22
CA ILE A 138 7.08 15.60 -22.21
C ILE A 138 7.02 16.44 -23.49
N ALA A 139 5.81 16.74 -23.99
CA ALA A 139 5.63 17.54 -25.20
C ALA A 139 6.16 18.98 -25.02
N ALA A 140 5.84 19.62 -23.90
CA ALA A 140 6.32 20.95 -23.56
C ALA A 140 7.86 20.99 -23.44
N GLN A 141 8.45 19.99 -22.78
CA GLN A 141 9.90 19.89 -22.62
C GLN A 141 10.61 19.66 -23.96
N LYS A 142 10.06 18.82 -24.85
CA LYS A 142 10.56 18.67 -26.22
C LYS A 142 10.52 19.99 -27.00
N ALA A 143 9.45 20.77 -26.85
CA ALA A 143 9.34 22.09 -27.48
C ALA A 143 10.38 23.08 -26.93
N ALA A 144 10.66 23.03 -25.63
CA ALA A 144 11.73 23.84 -25.01
C ALA A 144 13.12 23.50 -25.58
N ILE A 145 13.45 22.21 -25.74
CA ILE A 145 14.70 21.77 -26.39
C ILE A 145 14.75 22.23 -27.85
N ALA A 146 13.65 22.11 -28.60
CA ALA A 146 13.58 22.57 -29.98
C ALA A 146 13.83 24.09 -30.11
N ARG A 147 13.30 24.88 -29.17
CA ARG A 147 13.57 26.32 -29.08
C ARG A 147 15.05 26.60 -28.82
N LEU A 148 15.67 25.91 -27.86
CA LEU A 148 17.10 26.06 -27.56
C LEU A 148 17.99 25.67 -28.76
N ASN A 149 17.61 24.62 -29.52
CA ASN A 149 18.31 24.27 -30.77
C ASN A 149 18.28 25.43 -31.78
N ALA A 150 17.10 26.02 -31.97
CA ALA A 150 16.93 27.14 -32.90
C ALA A 150 17.68 28.39 -32.44
N GLU A 151 17.71 28.65 -31.14
CA GLU A 151 18.47 29.75 -30.54
C GLU A 151 19.98 29.57 -30.72
N LEU A 152 20.51 28.37 -30.45
CA LEU A 152 21.90 28.04 -30.72
C LEU A 152 22.26 28.25 -32.19
N GLY A 153 21.45 27.72 -33.11
CA GLY A 153 21.69 27.87 -34.55
C GLY A 153 21.71 29.34 -34.98
N ARG A 154 20.72 30.14 -34.54
CA ARG A 154 20.67 31.58 -34.84
C ARG A 154 21.84 32.34 -34.21
N GLY A 155 22.15 32.08 -32.95
CA GLY A 155 23.22 32.74 -32.22
C GLY A 155 24.60 32.50 -32.86
N ILE A 156 24.89 31.25 -33.23
CA ILE A 156 26.14 30.90 -33.93
C ILE A 156 26.20 31.57 -35.30
N ALA A 157 25.11 31.59 -36.06
CA ALA A 157 25.09 32.26 -37.37
C ALA A 157 25.41 33.76 -37.26
N VAL A 158 24.82 34.45 -36.28
CA VAL A 158 25.09 35.88 -36.01
C VAL A 158 26.56 36.08 -35.63
N GLN A 159 27.09 35.26 -34.72
CA GLN A 159 28.45 35.43 -34.26
C GLN A 159 29.48 35.08 -35.35
N ASN A 160 29.18 34.11 -36.23
CA ASN A 160 30.02 33.81 -37.40
C ASN A 160 30.06 34.97 -38.39
N ALA A 161 28.96 35.69 -38.60
CA ALA A 161 28.97 36.90 -39.43
C ALA A 161 29.88 38.00 -38.83
N SER A 162 29.85 38.16 -37.50
CA SER A 162 30.77 39.07 -36.79
C SER A 162 32.22 38.62 -36.92
N ILE A 163 32.52 37.32 -36.76
CA ILE A 163 33.87 36.76 -36.94
C ILE A 163 34.38 37.01 -38.36
N SER A 164 33.55 36.81 -39.38
CA SER A 164 33.93 37.04 -40.79
C SER A 164 34.26 38.51 -41.07
N ARG A 165 33.55 39.45 -40.45
CA ARG A 165 33.89 40.88 -40.49
C ARG A 165 35.27 41.13 -39.88
N TRP A 166 35.52 40.64 -38.67
CA TRP A 166 36.80 40.83 -37.98
C TRP A 166 37.96 40.14 -38.70
N GLU A 167 37.74 38.97 -39.29
CA GLU A 167 38.74 38.28 -40.11
C GLU A 167 39.14 39.14 -41.31
N SER A 168 38.19 39.84 -41.94
CA SER A 168 38.49 40.76 -43.04
C SER A 168 39.27 41.98 -42.58
N GLU A 169 38.96 42.52 -41.40
CA GLU A 169 39.72 43.62 -40.79
C GLU A 169 41.16 43.21 -40.48
N VAL A 170 41.36 42.01 -39.91
CA VAL A 170 42.69 41.43 -39.67
C VAL A 170 43.48 41.35 -40.97
N ARG A 171 42.89 40.79 -42.03
CA ARG A 171 43.55 40.69 -43.34
C ARG A 171 43.97 42.05 -43.89
N ILE A 172 43.12 43.07 -43.76
CA ILE A 172 43.45 44.43 -44.21
C ILE A 172 44.61 44.98 -43.38
N ALA A 173 44.51 44.96 -42.05
CA ALA A 173 45.52 45.52 -41.16
C ALA A 173 46.89 44.83 -41.29
N GLU A 174 46.91 43.51 -41.47
CA GLU A 174 48.13 42.73 -41.71
C GLU A 174 48.77 43.10 -43.05
N ALA A 175 47.99 43.18 -44.12
CA ALA A 175 48.49 43.59 -45.44
C ALA A 175 49.04 45.03 -45.43
N GLU A 176 48.41 45.93 -44.68
CA GLU A 176 48.92 47.30 -44.50
C GLU A 176 50.24 47.30 -43.73
N TYR A 177 50.34 46.53 -42.66
CA TYR A 177 51.57 46.43 -41.87
C TYR A 177 52.72 45.87 -42.71
N GLU A 178 52.49 44.79 -43.46
CA GLU A 178 53.49 44.22 -44.39
C GLU A 178 53.92 45.21 -45.47
N ARG A 179 52.97 45.98 -46.02
CA ARG A 179 53.27 47.05 -46.99
C ARG A 179 54.18 48.12 -46.37
N PHE A 180 53.88 48.57 -45.15
CA PHE A 180 54.67 49.59 -44.46
C PHE A 180 56.03 49.07 -44.00
N GLN A 181 56.17 47.78 -43.67
CA GLN A 181 57.47 47.17 -43.39
C GLN A 181 58.40 47.29 -44.60
N ARG A 182 57.91 46.97 -45.81
CA ARG A 182 58.68 47.12 -47.05
C ARG A 182 59.09 48.56 -47.31
N LEU A 183 58.15 49.50 -47.23
CA LEU A 183 58.42 50.94 -47.43
C LEU A 183 59.38 51.52 -46.39
N SER A 184 59.39 50.98 -45.16
CA SER A 184 60.34 51.40 -44.12
C SER A 184 61.75 50.93 -44.45
N GLY A 185 61.91 49.74 -45.04
CA GLY A 185 63.21 49.25 -45.54
C GLY A 185 63.76 50.10 -46.68
N GLU A 186 62.88 50.74 -47.45
CA GLU A 186 63.22 51.70 -48.51
C GLU A 186 63.45 53.13 -47.98
N GLY A 187 63.24 53.39 -46.69
CA GLY A 187 63.41 54.72 -46.06
C GLY A 187 62.29 55.72 -46.37
N VAL A 188 61.16 55.27 -46.92
CA VAL A 188 60.05 56.13 -47.40
C VAL A 188 59.06 56.50 -46.27
N VAL A 189 59.04 55.76 -45.17
CA VAL A 189 58.11 55.98 -44.03
C VAL A 189 58.84 56.07 -42.69
N SER A 190 58.22 56.74 -41.72
CA SER A 190 58.81 56.87 -40.37
C SER A 190 58.64 55.60 -39.52
N PRO A 191 59.54 55.34 -38.56
CA PRO A 191 59.38 54.25 -37.59
C PRO A 191 58.08 54.33 -36.79
N SER A 192 57.61 55.54 -36.45
CA SER A 192 56.34 55.73 -35.74
C SER A 192 55.14 55.32 -36.59
N SER A 193 55.20 55.56 -37.91
CA SER A 193 54.14 55.14 -38.84
C SER A 193 54.06 53.62 -38.96
N LEU A 194 55.21 52.94 -39.01
CA LEU A 194 55.27 51.48 -39.00
C LEU A 194 54.70 50.90 -37.69
N ASP A 195 55.09 51.48 -36.55
CA ASP A 195 54.61 51.06 -35.24
C ASP A 195 53.09 51.22 -35.08
N SER A 196 52.53 52.30 -35.62
CA SER A 196 51.08 52.51 -35.65
C SER A 196 50.34 51.41 -36.44
N LYS A 197 50.92 50.93 -37.55
CA LYS A 197 50.36 49.84 -38.36
C LYS A 197 50.50 48.48 -37.68
N ARG A 198 51.62 48.25 -36.99
CA ARG A 198 51.81 47.08 -36.12
C ARG A 198 50.73 47.00 -35.06
N LEU A 199 50.53 48.09 -34.30
CA LEU A 199 49.52 48.16 -33.25
C LEU A 199 48.10 47.94 -33.82
N ALA A 200 47.80 48.48 -35.00
CA ALA A 200 46.52 48.27 -35.67
C ALA A 200 46.27 46.79 -36.00
N ALA A 201 47.27 46.09 -36.55
CA ALA A 201 47.17 44.65 -36.85
C ALA A 201 47.02 43.80 -35.58
N GLU A 202 47.78 44.11 -34.53
CA GLU A 202 47.66 43.43 -33.23
C GLU A 202 46.28 43.64 -32.60
N THR A 203 45.75 44.86 -32.69
CA THR A 203 44.41 45.22 -32.19
C THR A 203 43.32 44.48 -32.96
N ALA A 204 43.37 44.47 -34.30
CA ALA A 204 42.42 43.73 -35.13
C ALA A 204 42.45 42.22 -34.79
N ARG A 205 43.64 41.63 -34.60
CA ARG A 205 43.79 40.22 -34.23
C ARG A 205 43.27 39.93 -32.83
N ALA A 206 43.39 40.87 -31.89
CA ALA A 206 42.78 40.75 -30.56
C ALA A 206 41.24 40.78 -30.64
N GLN A 207 40.67 41.68 -31.44
CA GLN A 207 39.22 41.78 -31.66
C GLN A 207 38.63 40.52 -32.33
N TRP A 208 39.34 39.96 -33.32
CA TRP A 208 38.94 38.68 -33.92
C TRP A 208 38.94 37.53 -32.90
N ARG A 209 39.99 37.41 -32.08
CA ARG A 209 40.06 36.39 -31.01
C ARG A 209 38.95 36.56 -29.98
N GLU A 210 38.63 37.79 -29.61
CA GLU A 210 37.51 38.09 -28.72
C GLU A 210 36.17 37.66 -29.33
N ALA A 211 35.95 37.93 -30.62
CA ALA A 211 34.74 37.52 -31.32
C ALA A 211 34.59 35.98 -31.41
N VAL A 212 35.70 35.26 -31.59
CA VAL A 212 35.73 33.79 -31.54
C VAL A 212 35.39 33.30 -30.13
N ALA A 213 36.05 33.85 -29.10
CA ALA A 213 35.76 33.48 -27.71
C ALA A 213 34.31 33.77 -27.31
N SER A 214 33.71 34.86 -27.82
CA SER A 214 32.30 35.18 -27.62
C SER A 214 31.37 34.10 -28.19
N ARG A 215 31.67 33.59 -29.39
CA ARG A 215 30.94 32.46 -30.01
C ARG A 215 31.02 31.21 -29.16
N ASP A 216 32.22 30.89 -28.69
CA ASP A 216 32.47 29.65 -27.98
C ASP A 216 31.77 29.66 -26.62
N ARG A 217 31.83 30.78 -25.88
CA ARG A 217 31.05 30.96 -24.65
C ARG A 217 29.54 30.82 -24.87
N LEU A 218 29.01 31.39 -25.95
CA LEU A 218 27.60 31.25 -26.32
C LEU A 218 27.25 29.79 -26.62
N ALA A 219 28.11 29.10 -27.38
CA ALA A 219 27.94 27.70 -27.73
C ALA A 219 27.91 26.83 -26.47
N GLU A 220 28.89 26.98 -25.60
CA GLU A 220 29.02 26.25 -24.34
C GLU A 220 27.79 26.47 -23.44
N THR A 221 27.38 27.73 -23.27
CA THR A 221 26.23 28.07 -22.42
C THR A 221 24.94 27.44 -22.92
N LEU A 222 24.64 27.56 -24.22
CA LEU A 222 23.42 26.99 -24.80
C LEU A 222 23.48 25.46 -24.92
N GLN A 223 24.66 24.89 -25.12
CA GLN A 223 24.84 23.43 -25.09
C GLN A 223 24.61 22.87 -23.69
N ALA A 224 25.11 23.53 -22.65
CA ALA A 224 24.87 23.15 -21.26
C ALA A 224 23.37 23.21 -20.92
N GLN A 225 22.69 24.29 -21.27
CA GLN A 225 21.23 24.42 -21.08
C GLN A 225 20.45 23.34 -21.84
N ARG A 226 20.88 22.97 -23.05
CA ARG A 226 20.27 21.86 -23.80
C ARG A 226 20.47 20.52 -23.12
N ALA A 227 21.67 20.24 -22.62
CA ALA A 227 21.97 19.00 -21.91
C ALA A 227 21.14 18.88 -20.62
N GLU A 228 21.02 19.98 -19.87
CA GLU A 228 20.14 20.06 -18.69
C GLU A 228 18.67 19.82 -19.06
N ALA A 229 18.20 20.45 -20.14
CA ALA A 229 16.84 20.26 -20.64
C ALA A 229 16.58 18.82 -21.10
N GLN A 230 17.59 18.13 -21.66
CA GLN A 230 17.53 16.71 -22.03
C GLN A 230 17.46 15.81 -20.79
N SER A 231 18.30 16.05 -19.78
CA SER A 231 18.25 15.31 -18.52
C SER A 231 16.89 15.49 -17.81
N THR A 232 16.33 16.71 -17.85
CA THR A 232 14.98 16.96 -17.35
C THR A 232 13.91 16.17 -18.11
N LEU A 233 14.02 16.06 -19.43
CA LEU A 233 13.11 15.25 -20.24
C LEU A 233 13.19 13.77 -19.87
N GLU A 234 14.39 13.23 -19.68
CA GLU A 234 14.62 11.84 -19.26
C GLU A 234 13.97 11.56 -17.90
N ARG A 235 14.17 12.45 -16.93
CA ARG A 235 13.55 12.34 -15.59
C ARG A 235 12.03 12.38 -15.64
N ILE A 236 11.43 13.21 -16.50
CA ILE A 236 9.96 13.23 -16.70
C ILE A 236 9.49 11.91 -17.34
N ALA A 237 10.28 11.36 -18.27
CA ALA A 237 9.98 10.11 -18.97
C ALA A 237 10.07 8.87 -18.05
N GLU A 238 11.06 8.82 -17.15
CA GLU A 238 11.20 7.73 -16.17
C GLU A 238 10.10 7.73 -15.10
N GLY A 239 9.52 8.90 -14.80
CA GLY A 239 8.52 9.06 -13.75
C GLY A 239 9.12 9.08 -12.33
N PRO A 240 8.31 9.32 -11.28
CA PRO A 240 8.83 9.31 -9.93
C PRO A 240 9.36 7.91 -9.59
N ALA A 241 10.66 7.81 -9.31
CA ALA A 241 11.24 6.63 -8.68
C ALA A 241 10.41 6.31 -7.43
N GLY A 242 9.90 5.07 -7.37
CA GLY A 242 8.86 4.67 -6.44
C GLY A 242 9.13 5.06 -4.99
N GLY A 243 8.11 5.66 -4.37
CA GLY A 243 7.96 5.80 -2.93
C GLY A 243 6.68 5.09 -2.48
#